data_AF-A0A7X7YHB4-F1
#
_entry.id   AF-A0A7X7YHB4-F1
#
_cell.length_a   1.000
_cell.length_b   1.000
_cell.length_c   1.000
_cell.angle_alpha   90.00
_cell.angle_beta   90.00
_cell.angle_gamma   90.00
#
_symmetry.space_group_name_H-M   'P 1'
#
loop_
_entity.id
_entity.type
_entity.pdbx_description
1 polymer ?
#
loop_
_entity_poly.entity_id
_entity_poly.type
_entity_poly.pdbx_seq_one_letter_code
_entity_poly.pdbx_strand_id
1 'polypeptide(L)'
;MDPEDNIFSQFLRPWLEQLCREMVRNGFRAILILTGHYGAAQQIIVRETAVRMTRALSIPVLGTPEYMLALDEDYVGDHAAWGETSLMMHLHPGTVDLSRLGTAPHRGVFGRDPKTDAKPEDGRRITDTIVLRLATLAKKMPSWDSAKLDRFVAAEDALVTKQLTASRGNGPIWAGWKNNAVAMRDYGRLLSDEKFEDIIAAVSRL
;
A
#
# COMPACT_ATOMS: atom_id res chain seq x y z
N MET A 1 -6.26 14.15 15.04
CA MET A 1 -5.60 13.27 14.05
C MET A 1 -5.63 11.87 14.64
N ASP A 2 -5.96 10.84 13.85
CA ASP A 2 -5.86 9.46 14.33
C ASP A 2 -4.38 9.15 14.67
N PRO A 3 -4.07 8.39 15.73
CA PRO A 3 -2.69 8.06 16.08
C PRO A 3 -2.07 7.09 15.06
N GLU A 4 -0.78 7.25 14.73
CA GLU A 4 -0.08 6.38 13.77
C GLU A 4 0.11 4.93 14.29
N ASP A 5 0.07 4.74 15.61
CA ASP A 5 0.29 3.49 16.32
C ASP A 5 -1.00 2.89 16.92
N ASN A 6 -2.16 3.35 16.47
CA ASN A 6 -3.45 2.87 16.95
C ASN A 6 -4.34 2.36 15.80
N ILE A 7 -4.77 1.10 15.86
CA ILE A 7 -5.63 0.48 14.85
C ILE A 7 -7.09 0.99 14.87
N PHE A 8 -7.48 1.75 15.89
CA PHE A 8 -8.79 2.41 15.95
C PHE A 8 -8.75 3.74 15.22
N SER A 9 -9.69 3.93 14.28
CA SER A 9 -9.85 5.17 13.52
C SER A 9 -11.15 5.88 13.91
N GLN A 10 -11.04 7.13 14.35
CA GLN A 10 -12.19 7.99 14.59
C GLN A 10 -12.57 8.81 13.36
N PHE A 11 -11.58 9.16 12.52
CA PHE A 11 -11.78 10.10 11.42
C PHE A 11 -11.62 9.44 10.05
N LEU A 12 -10.53 8.71 9.83
CA LEU A 12 -10.19 8.19 8.50
C LEU A 12 -11.20 7.15 8.01
N ARG A 13 -11.52 6.13 8.81
CA ARG A 13 -12.44 5.05 8.40
C ARG A 13 -13.84 5.58 8.03
N PRO A 14 -14.55 6.35 8.89
CA PRO A 14 -15.88 6.85 8.52
C PRO A 14 -15.86 7.71 7.25
N TRP A 15 -14.79 8.48 7.04
CA TRP A 15 -14.63 9.30 5.84
C TRP A 15 -14.45 8.44 4.57
N LEU A 16 -13.57 7.44 4.59
CA LEU A 16 -13.37 6.51 3.48
C LEU A 16 -14.65 5.73 3.14
N GLU A 17 -15.37 5.24 4.15
CA GLU A 17 -16.65 4.55 3.95
C GLU A 17 -17.70 5.45 3.29
N GLN A 18 -17.79 6.70 3.73
CA GLN A 18 -18.71 7.68 3.15
C GLN A 18 -18.36 7.94 1.68
N LEU A 19 -17.08 8.18 1.37
CA LEU A 19 -16.64 8.38 -0.01
C LEU A 19 -16.96 7.17 -0.91
N CYS A 20 -16.75 5.94 -0.42
CA CYS A 20 -17.07 4.74 -1.19
C CYS A 20 -18.57 4.64 -1.52
N ARG A 21 -19.43 4.92 -0.54
CA ARG A 21 -20.89 4.95 -0.75
C ARG A 21 -21.29 5.99 -1.79
N GLU A 22 -20.71 7.19 -1.69
CA GLU A 22 -20.99 8.27 -2.65
C GLU A 22 -20.50 7.95 -4.06
N MET A 23 -19.34 7.32 -4.21
CA MET A 23 -18.84 6.87 -5.52
C MET A 23 -19.79 5.84 -6.15
N VAL A 24 -20.23 4.83 -5.40
CA VAL A 24 -21.21 3.85 -5.93
C VAL A 24 -22.54 4.51 -6.28
N ARG A 25 -23.02 5.45 -5.44
CA ARG A 25 -24.23 6.24 -5.72
C ARG A 25 -24.10 7.02 -7.03
N ASN A 26 -22.91 7.51 -7.36
CA ASN A 26 -22.61 8.22 -8.61
C ASN A 26 -22.30 7.30 -9.80
N GLY A 27 -22.42 5.97 -9.64
CA GLY A 27 -22.29 5.02 -10.75
C GLY A 27 -20.88 4.46 -10.96
N PHE A 28 -19.93 4.73 -10.07
CA PHE A 28 -18.63 4.06 -10.13
C PHE A 28 -18.78 2.55 -9.92
N ARG A 29 -17.91 1.76 -10.57
CA ARG A 29 -17.96 0.29 -10.59
C ARG A 29 -16.72 -0.38 -9.97
N ALA A 30 -15.72 0.42 -9.61
CA ALA A 30 -14.53 0.00 -8.90
C ALA A 30 -13.93 1.22 -8.19
N ILE A 31 -13.20 1.01 -7.10
CA ILE A 31 -12.56 2.08 -6.32
C ILE A 31 -11.13 1.66 -5.97
N LEU A 32 -10.18 2.56 -6.16
CA LEU A 32 -8.78 2.42 -5.74
C LEU A 32 -8.48 3.50 -4.70
N ILE A 33 -8.17 3.09 -3.47
CA ILE A 33 -7.76 3.95 -2.35
C ILE A 33 -6.26 3.76 -2.17
N LEU A 34 -5.48 4.77 -2.56
CA LEU A 34 -4.03 4.78 -2.47
C LEU A 34 -3.58 5.66 -1.31
N THR A 35 -2.69 5.18 -0.44
CA THR A 35 -2.08 5.97 0.63
C THR A 35 -0.57 6.05 0.45
N GLY A 36 0.01 7.25 0.49
CA GLY A 36 1.47 7.44 0.50
C GLY A 36 2.08 7.59 1.89
N HIS A 37 1.27 7.50 2.94
CA HIS A 37 1.73 7.61 4.32
C HIS A 37 1.78 6.23 5.00
N TYR A 38 2.91 5.92 5.63
CA TYR A 38 3.25 4.58 6.14
C TYR A 38 3.04 4.39 7.64
N GLY A 39 2.32 5.27 8.32
CA GLY A 39 1.82 5.00 9.67
C GLY A 39 1.06 3.67 9.68
N ALA A 40 1.45 2.74 10.56
CA ALA A 40 0.96 1.37 10.54
C ALA A 40 -0.58 1.31 10.66
N ALA A 41 -1.15 2.17 11.50
CA ALA A 41 -2.59 2.36 11.62
C ALA A 41 -3.24 2.69 10.27
N GLN A 42 -2.77 3.73 9.58
CA GLN A 42 -3.36 4.20 8.33
C GLN A 42 -3.34 3.12 7.25
N GLN A 43 -2.23 2.39 7.12
CA GLN A 43 -2.12 1.30 6.14
C GLN A 43 -3.14 0.19 6.40
N ILE A 44 -3.31 -0.23 7.65
CA ILE A 44 -4.28 -1.25 8.06
C ILE A 44 -5.70 -0.74 7.83
N ILE A 45 -6.01 0.48 8.29
CA ILE A 45 -7.35 1.09 8.17
C ILE A 45 -7.78 1.19 6.70
N VAL A 46 -6.89 1.61 5.81
CA VAL A 46 -7.18 1.72 4.38
C VAL A 46 -7.54 0.35 3.77
N ARG A 47 -6.74 -0.69 4.05
CA ARG A 47 -6.98 -2.05 3.56
C ARG A 47 -8.25 -2.67 4.13
N GLU A 48 -8.41 -2.61 5.45
CA GLU A 48 -9.58 -3.16 6.15
C GLU A 48 -10.88 -2.49 5.67
N THR A 49 -10.86 -1.16 5.53
CA THR A 49 -12.01 -0.42 5.00
C THR A 49 -12.34 -0.86 3.59
N ALA A 50 -11.33 -1.03 2.72
CA ALA A 50 -11.54 -1.48 1.35
C ALA A 50 -12.14 -2.89 1.27
N VAL A 51 -11.68 -3.84 2.09
CA VAL A 51 -12.26 -5.19 2.21
C VAL A 51 -13.73 -5.12 2.64
N ARG A 52 -14.02 -4.34 3.70
CA ARG A 52 -15.38 -4.13 4.20
C ARG A 52 -16.28 -3.52 3.13
N MET A 53 -15.81 -2.48 2.45
CA MET A 53 -16.58 -1.77 1.42
C MET A 53 -16.78 -2.62 0.16
N THR A 54 -15.83 -3.48 -0.19
CA THR A 54 -15.99 -4.46 -1.27
C THR A 54 -17.19 -5.37 -1.01
N ARG A 55 -17.29 -5.92 0.20
CA ARG A 55 -18.40 -6.79 0.61
C ARG A 55 -19.72 -6.02 0.66
N ALA A 56 -19.71 -4.84 1.28
CA ALA A 56 -20.93 -4.06 1.52
C ALA A 56 -21.53 -3.45 0.25
N LEU A 57 -20.69 -3.09 -0.74
CA LEU A 57 -21.13 -2.42 -1.96
C LEU A 57 -21.19 -3.35 -3.18
N SER A 58 -20.73 -4.59 -3.05
CA SER A 58 -20.67 -5.58 -4.14
C SER A 58 -19.95 -5.06 -5.40
N ILE A 59 -18.96 -4.20 -5.21
CA ILE A 59 -18.01 -3.75 -6.25
C ILE A 59 -16.59 -3.87 -5.70
N PRO A 60 -15.56 -4.03 -6.53
CA PRO A 60 -14.19 -4.12 -6.04
C PRO A 60 -13.69 -2.77 -5.53
N VAL A 61 -13.25 -2.77 -4.27
CA VAL A 61 -12.57 -1.65 -3.62
C VAL A 61 -11.20 -2.16 -3.16
N LEU A 62 -10.13 -1.63 -3.76
CA LEU A 62 -8.76 -1.89 -3.31
C LEU A 62 -8.29 -0.75 -2.44
N GLY A 63 -7.77 -1.06 -1.26
CA GLY A 63 -7.05 -0.12 -0.41
C GLY A 63 -5.63 -0.61 -0.27
N THR A 64 -4.63 0.20 -0.60
CA THR A 64 -3.23 -0.22 -0.49
C THR A 64 -2.31 0.99 -0.31
N PRO A 65 -1.23 0.90 0.49
CA PRO A 65 -0.09 1.77 0.28
C PRO A 65 0.53 1.48 -1.10
N GLU A 66 1.03 2.53 -1.75
CA GLU A 66 1.64 2.50 -3.08
C GLU A 66 2.88 1.61 -3.16
N TYR A 67 3.73 1.59 -2.13
CA TYR A 67 4.96 0.78 -2.17
C TYR A 67 4.68 -0.72 -2.32
N MET A 68 3.52 -1.21 -1.85
CA MET A 68 3.13 -2.62 -2.00
C MET A 68 2.99 -3.01 -3.48
N LEU A 69 2.72 -2.05 -4.35
CA LEU A 69 2.66 -2.23 -5.79
C LEU A 69 4.04 -2.21 -6.46
N ALA A 70 5.14 -2.14 -5.71
CA ALA A 70 6.51 -2.14 -6.23
C ALA A 70 7.51 -2.88 -5.30
N LEU A 71 7.04 -3.87 -4.54
CA LEU A 71 7.91 -4.66 -3.66
C LEU A 71 9.00 -5.43 -4.42
N ASP A 72 8.69 -5.90 -5.63
CA ASP A 72 9.64 -6.58 -6.53
C ASP A 72 10.67 -5.64 -7.16
N GLU A 73 10.43 -4.33 -7.09
CA GLU A 73 11.37 -3.25 -7.44
C GLU A 73 12.28 -2.85 -6.25
N ASP A 74 12.25 -3.64 -5.16
CA ASP A 74 12.92 -3.42 -3.89
C ASP A 74 12.47 -2.14 -3.16
N TYR A 75 11.25 -1.66 -3.46
CA TYR A 75 10.60 -0.57 -2.75
C TYR A 75 9.67 -1.10 -1.66
N VAL A 76 10.21 -1.21 -0.45
CA VAL A 76 9.54 -1.85 0.70
C VAL A 76 8.84 -0.87 1.65
N GLY A 77 8.70 0.39 1.22
CA GLY A 77 8.31 1.51 2.07
C GLY A 77 9.50 2.00 2.91
N ASP A 78 9.71 3.30 2.92
CA ASP A 78 10.75 3.98 3.70
C ASP A 78 10.28 5.37 4.14
N HIS A 79 11.07 6.08 4.94
CA HIS A 79 10.71 7.42 5.41
C HIS A 79 11.84 8.40 5.12
N ALA A 80 11.57 9.37 4.24
CA ALA A 80 12.52 10.34 3.72
C ALA A 80 13.83 9.70 3.21
N ALA A 81 13.78 8.44 2.78
CA ALA A 81 14.95 7.64 2.44
C ALA A 81 15.03 7.45 0.91
N TRP A 82 15.80 6.46 0.44
CA TRP A 82 16.00 6.15 -0.98
C TRP A 82 14.73 6.24 -1.84
N GLY A 83 13.65 5.55 -1.47
CA GLY A 83 12.45 5.38 -2.28
C GLY A 83 11.67 6.68 -2.42
N GLU A 84 11.19 7.24 -1.30
CA GLU A 84 10.47 8.53 -1.29
C GLU A 84 11.30 9.66 -1.93
N THR A 85 12.61 9.70 -1.68
CA THR A 85 13.50 10.72 -2.28
C THR A 85 13.63 10.52 -3.78
N SER A 86 13.84 9.29 -4.25
CA SER A 86 13.95 8.98 -5.68
C SER A 86 12.65 9.33 -6.42
N LEU A 87 11.48 9.02 -5.83
CA LEU A 87 10.17 9.42 -6.35
C LEU A 87 10.07 10.94 -6.50
N MET A 88 10.44 11.70 -5.48
CA MET A 88 10.42 13.16 -5.53
C MET A 88 11.38 13.73 -6.58
N MET A 89 12.59 13.17 -6.69
CA MET A 89 13.56 13.58 -7.72
C MET A 89 13.02 13.36 -9.15
N HIS A 90 12.21 12.34 -9.37
CA HIS A 90 11.59 12.06 -10.66
C HIS A 90 10.32 12.89 -10.92
N LEU A 91 9.37 12.91 -9.98
CA LEU A 91 8.05 13.52 -10.14
C LEU A 91 8.08 15.04 -10.01
N HIS A 92 8.98 15.55 -9.17
CA HIS A 92 9.13 16.96 -8.84
C HIS A 92 10.61 17.37 -8.87
N PRO A 93 11.25 17.33 -10.05
CA PRO A 93 12.67 17.64 -10.17
C PRO A 93 12.97 19.04 -9.62
N GLY A 94 14.04 19.15 -8.84
CA GLY A 94 14.48 20.40 -8.21
C GLY A 94 13.88 20.70 -6.83
N THR A 95 12.94 19.88 -6.32
CA THR A 95 12.41 20.07 -4.95
C THR A 95 13.19 19.31 -3.87
N VAL A 96 14.16 18.49 -4.26
CA VAL A 96 15.02 17.73 -3.35
C VAL A 96 16.39 18.39 -3.27
N ASP A 97 16.78 18.79 -2.06
CA ASP A 97 18.12 19.32 -1.78
C ASP A 97 18.82 18.47 -0.71
N LEU A 98 19.58 17.47 -1.17
CA LEU A 98 20.33 16.54 -0.33
C LEU A 98 21.49 17.20 0.44
N SER A 99 21.91 18.42 0.06
CA SER A 99 22.97 19.14 0.78
C SER A 99 22.52 19.53 2.19
N ARG A 100 21.20 19.67 2.42
CA ARG A 100 20.58 20.05 3.69
C ARG A 100 20.48 18.93 4.71
N LEU A 101 20.66 17.67 4.31
CA LEU A 101 20.46 16.49 5.17
C LEU A 101 21.63 16.22 6.14
N GLY A 102 22.76 16.92 5.97
CA GLY A 102 23.95 16.78 6.81
C GLY A 102 24.70 15.46 6.58
N THR A 103 25.38 14.97 7.61
CA THR A 103 26.12 13.68 7.61
C THR A 103 25.31 12.59 8.30
N ALA A 104 25.48 11.35 7.85
CA ALA A 104 24.86 10.19 8.49
C ALA A 104 25.34 9.99 9.95
N PRO A 105 24.51 9.41 10.84
CA PRO A 105 23.11 8.99 10.60
C PRO A 105 22.15 10.18 10.52
N HIS A 106 21.23 10.14 9.57
CA HIS A 106 20.28 11.21 9.33
C HIS A 106 19.11 11.15 10.33
N ARG A 107 18.72 12.31 10.88
CA ARG A 107 17.55 12.40 11.77
C ARG A 107 16.27 12.33 10.94
N GLY A 108 15.34 11.47 11.35
CA GLY A 108 14.03 11.34 10.69
C GLY A 108 14.08 10.62 9.35
N VAL A 109 15.16 9.89 9.05
CA VAL A 109 15.27 9.05 7.86
C VAL A 109 15.26 7.58 8.29
N PHE A 110 14.38 6.77 7.70
CA PHE A 110 14.30 5.34 7.95
C PHE A 110 14.30 4.57 6.64
N GLY A 111 15.42 3.93 6.32
CA GLY A 111 15.59 3.18 5.07
C GLY A 111 17.02 3.29 4.55
N ARG A 112 17.17 3.07 3.25
CA ARG A 112 18.45 3.26 2.53
C ARG A 112 18.84 4.74 2.46
N ASP A 113 20.13 5.03 2.48
CA ASP A 113 20.63 6.41 2.59
C ASP A 113 20.26 7.20 1.32
N PRO A 114 19.43 8.25 1.43
CA PRO A 114 19.00 9.01 0.26
C PRO A 114 20.15 9.79 -0.39
N LYS A 115 21.25 10.11 0.32
CA LYS A 115 22.39 10.83 -0.27
C LYS A 115 23.22 9.95 -1.19
N THR A 116 23.38 8.67 -0.86
CA THR A 116 24.21 7.75 -1.64
C THR A 116 23.41 6.94 -2.64
N ASP A 117 22.15 6.62 -2.30
CA ASP A 117 21.40 5.61 -3.02
C ASP A 117 20.32 6.25 -3.92
N ALA A 118 19.72 7.39 -3.54
CA ALA A 118 18.56 7.92 -4.25
C ALA A 118 18.92 8.49 -5.63
N LYS A 119 18.12 8.13 -6.64
CA LYS A 119 18.36 8.49 -8.03
C LYS A 119 17.04 8.76 -8.76
N PRO A 120 16.96 9.77 -9.64
CA PRO A 120 15.78 10.01 -10.47
C PRO A 120 15.37 8.79 -11.30
N GLU A 121 16.33 7.97 -11.74
CA GLU A 121 16.08 6.76 -12.53
C GLU A 121 15.34 5.69 -11.72
N ASP A 122 15.68 5.54 -10.43
CA ASP A 122 14.95 4.66 -9.52
C ASP A 122 13.52 5.17 -9.31
N GLY A 123 13.36 6.49 -9.13
CA GLY A 123 12.05 7.13 -9.01
C GLY A 123 11.16 6.88 -10.22
N ARG A 124 11.74 6.98 -11.42
CA ARG A 124 11.05 6.67 -12.68
C ARG A 124 10.61 5.21 -12.73
N ARG A 125 11.52 4.27 -12.43
CA ARG A 125 11.22 2.83 -12.43
C ARG A 125 10.10 2.47 -11.46
N ILE A 126 10.17 2.96 -10.21
CA ILE A 126 9.14 2.72 -9.19
C ILE A 126 7.80 3.33 -9.64
N THR A 127 7.81 4.57 -10.13
CA THR A 127 6.62 5.27 -10.62
C THR A 127 5.96 4.50 -11.77
N ASP A 128 6.73 4.13 -12.79
CA ASP A 128 6.26 3.39 -13.95
C ASP A 128 5.60 2.07 -13.52
N THR A 129 6.22 1.32 -12.62
CA THR A 129 5.70 0.04 -12.10
C THR A 129 4.39 0.22 -11.33
N ILE A 130 4.31 1.20 -10.42
CA ILE A 130 3.08 1.49 -9.66
C ILE A 130 1.96 1.93 -10.59
N VAL A 131 2.23 2.89 -11.50
CA VAL A 131 1.24 3.43 -12.44
C VAL A 131 0.73 2.34 -13.38
N LEU A 132 1.61 1.48 -13.91
CA LEU A 132 1.22 0.38 -14.79
C LEU A 132 0.25 -0.59 -14.09
N ARG A 133 0.53 -0.94 -12.84
CA ARG A 133 -0.31 -1.87 -12.05
C ARG A 133 -1.64 -1.24 -11.68
N LEU A 134 -1.64 0.02 -11.23
CA LEU A 134 -2.88 0.78 -10.97
C LEU A 134 -3.74 0.91 -12.22
N ALA A 135 -3.13 1.25 -13.37
CA ALA A 135 -3.85 1.36 -14.63
C ALA A 135 -4.43 0.02 -15.10
N THR A 136 -3.69 -1.08 -14.89
CA THR A 136 -4.16 -2.43 -15.19
C THR A 136 -5.37 -2.79 -14.33
N LEU A 137 -5.29 -2.54 -13.02
CA LEU A 137 -6.38 -2.78 -12.08
C LEU A 137 -7.61 -1.91 -12.38
N ALA A 138 -7.41 -0.61 -12.63
CA ALA A 138 -8.49 0.32 -12.98
C ALA A 138 -9.26 -0.12 -14.24
N LYS A 139 -8.59 -0.75 -15.20
CA LYS A 139 -9.22 -1.31 -16.40
C LYS A 139 -9.97 -2.63 -16.13
N LYS A 140 -9.41 -3.52 -15.31
CA LYS A 140 -9.95 -4.87 -15.08
C LYS A 140 -11.04 -4.92 -14.02
N MET A 141 -10.87 -4.21 -12.90
CA MET A 141 -11.76 -4.27 -11.75
C MET A 141 -13.25 -4.03 -12.09
N PRO A 142 -13.62 -3.03 -12.91
CA PRO A 142 -15.03 -2.79 -13.24
C PRO A 142 -15.75 -3.95 -13.93
N SER A 143 -15.01 -4.90 -14.52
CA SER A 143 -15.58 -6.07 -15.22
C SER A 143 -15.50 -7.36 -14.40
N TRP A 144 -15.12 -7.30 -13.13
CA TRP A 144 -15.08 -8.47 -12.27
C TRP A 144 -16.51 -8.95 -11.95
N ASP A 145 -16.75 -10.24 -12.14
CA ASP A 145 -17.98 -10.89 -11.69
C ASP A 145 -17.92 -11.21 -10.19
N SER A 146 -19.01 -11.72 -9.64
CA SER A 146 -19.10 -12.05 -8.21
C SER A 146 -18.06 -13.09 -7.80
N ALA A 147 -17.82 -14.11 -8.63
CA ALA A 147 -16.85 -15.16 -8.33
C ALA A 147 -15.41 -14.61 -8.23
N LYS A 148 -15.04 -13.70 -9.12
CA LYS A 148 -13.74 -13.03 -9.07
C LYS A 148 -13.65 -12.06 -7.91
N LEU A 149 -14.73 -11.34 -7.61
CA LEU A 149 -14.82 -10.45 -6.45
C LEU A 149 -14.61 -11.21 -5.13
N ASP A 150 -15.22 -12.39 -4.99
CA ASP A 150 -15.08 -13.25 -3.82
C ASP A 150 -13.63 -13.73 -3.62
N ARG A 151 -12.94 -14.08 -4.71
CA ARG A 151 -11.53 -14.48 -4.68
C ARG A 151 -10.62 -13.30 -4.32
N PHE A 152 -10.87 -12.12 -4.90
CA PHE A 152 -10.15 -10.90 -4.57
C PHE A 152 -10.29 -10.54 -3.08
N VAL A 153 -11.53 -10.50 -2.58
CA VAL A 153 -11.78 -10.12 -1.18
C VAL A 153 -11.20 -11.16 -0.21
N ALA A 154 -11.19 -12.45 -0.56
CA ALA A 154 -10.53 -13.47 0.25
C ALA A 154 -9.02 -13.24 0.37
N ALA A 155 -8.35 -12.82 -0.70
CA ALA A 155 -6.91 -12.52 -0.68
C ALA A 155 -6.59 -11.29 0.17
N GLU A 156 -7.33 -10.19 0.01
CA GLU A 156 -7.10 -8.97 0.80
C GLU A 156 -7.47 -9.17 2.28
N ASP A 157 -8.54 -9.92 2.57
CA ASP A 157 -8.97 -10.22 3.94
C ASP A 157 -7.97 -11.13 4.67
N ALA A 158 -7.36 -12.09 3.97
CA ALA A 158 -6.27 -12.89 4.53
C ALA A 158 -5.08 -12.01 4.93
N LEU A 159 -4.70 -11.06 4.07
CA LEU A 159 -3.63 -10.12 4.37
C LEU A 159 -4.02 -9.26 5.58
N VAL A 160 -5.18 -8.60 5.58
CA VAL A 160 -5.66 -7.76 6.71
C VAL A 160 -5.69 -8.54 8.02
N THR A 161 -6.18 -9.78 8.01
CA THR A 161 -6.21 -10.65 9.20
C THR A 161 -4.82 -10.93 9.73
N LYS A 162 -3.86 -11.20 8.84
CA LYS A 162 -2.46 -11.39 9.24
C LYS A 162 -1.86 -10.11 9.84
N GLN A 163 -2.15 -8.97 9.23
CA GLN A 163 -1.70 -7.65 9.69
C GLN A 163 -2.21 -7.30 11.09
N LEU A 164 -3.49 -7.57 11.36
CA LEU A 164 -4.12 -7.33 12.67
C LEU A 164 -3.64 -8.30 13.76
N THR A 165 -3.20 -9.50 13.40
CA THR A 165 -2.74 -10.52 14.36
C THR A 165 -1.24 -10.44 14.65
N ALA A 166 -0.44 -9.84 13.76
CA ALA A 166 1.00 -9.65 13.94
C ALA A 166 1.35 -8.73 15.14
N SER A 167 0.43 -7.87 15.57
CA SER A 167 0.59 -6.99 16.74
C SER A 167 0.36 -7.67 18.10
N ARG A 168 0.14 -8.99 18.15
CA ARG A 168 -0.11 -9.73 19.40
C ARG A 168 1.09 -9.82 20.37
N GLY A 169 2.24 -9.25 20.02
CA GLY A 169 3.37 -9.04 20.95
C GLY A 169 3.42 -7.59 21.43
N ASN A 170 3.88 -7.34 22.66
CA ASN A 170 4.09 -6.01 23.26
C ASN A 170 5.13 -5.11 22.51
N GLY A 171 5.44 -5.42 21.25
CA GLY A 171 6.27 -4.61 20.37
C GLY A 171 5.43 -3.62 19.57
N PRO A 172 6.04 -2.55 19.05
CA PRO A 172 5.32 -1.57 18.26
C PRO A 172 4.78 -2.20 16.97
N ILE A 173 3.61 -1.75 16.51
CA ILE A 173 2.85 -2.39 15.41
C ILE A 173 3.76 -2.66 14.20
N TRP A 174 4.69 -1.76 13.88
CA TRP A 174 5.65 -1.88 12.77
C TRP A 174 6.66 -3.05 12.88
N ALA A 175 6.90 -3.62 14.07
CA ALA A 175 7.89 -4.67 14.26
C ALA A 175 7.49 -6.01 13.62
N GLY A 176 6.18 -6.29 13.51
CA GLY A 176 5.65 -7.50 12.88
C GLY A 176 5.83 -7.57 11.35
N TRP A 177 6.43 -6.55 10.73
CA TRP A 177 6.38 -6.33 9.28
C TRP A 177 7.71 -6.46 8.57
N LYS A 178 8.81 -6.64 9.32
CA LYS A 178 10.17 -6.75 8.76
C LYS A 178 10.36 -7.95 7.83
N ASN A 179 9.60 -9.04 8.01
CA ASN A 179 9.69 -10.25 7.19
C ASN A 179 8.76 -10.24 5.95
N ASN A 180 7.92 -9.20 5.80
CA ASN A 180 6.84 -9.21 4.81
C ASN A 180 7.33 -9.01 3.38
N ALA A 181 8.42 -8.23 3.21
CA ALA A 181 8.92 -7.86 1.90
C ALA A 181 9.37 -9.07 1.05
N VAL A 182 9.86 -10.15 1.68
CA VAL A 182 10.32 -11.34 0.95
C VAL A 182 9.14 -12.19 0.51
N ALA A 183 8.24 -12.54 1.44
CA ALA A 183 7.11 -13.41 1.12
C ALA A 183 6.10 -12.73 0.19
N MET A 184 5.92 -11.41 0.33
CA MET A 184 5.00 -10.61 -0.46
C MET A 184 5.67 -9.90 -1.64
N ARG A 185 6.93 -10.23 -1.98
CA ARG A 185 7.70 -9.54 -3.05
C ARG A 185 6.90 -9.37 -4.33
N ASP A 186 6.17 -10.41 -4.75
CA ASP A 186 5.39 -10.42 -5.98
C ASP A 186 3.97 -9.85 -5.84
N TYR A 187 3.55 -9.33 -4.69
CA TYR A 187 2.16 -8.93 -4.42
C TYR A 187 1.56 -8.04 -5.51
N GLY A 188 2.24 -6.95 -5.87
CA GLY A 188 1.74 -6.01 -6.88
C GLY A 188 1.52 -6.67 -8.25
N ARG A 189 2.42 -7.57 -8.65
CA ARG A 189 2.31 -8.36 -9.89
C ARG A 189 1.14 -9.34 -9.80
N LEU A 190 1.11 -10.18 -8.77
CA LEU A 190 0.05 -11.17 -8.55
C LEU A 190 -1.34 -10.53 -8.52
N LEU A 191 -1.47 -9.37 -7.86
CA LEU A 191 -2.72 -8.62 -7.81
C LEU A 191 -3.15 -8.14 -9.20
N SER A 192 -2.24 -7.54 -9.97
CA SER A 192 -2.54 -7.06 -11.33
C SER A 192 -2.82 -8.19 -12.33
N ASP A 193 -2.27 -9.39 -12.08
CA ASP A 193 -2.47 -10.61 -12.85
C ASP A 193 -3.70 -11.42 -12.38
N GLU A 194 -4.44 -10.92 -11.36
CA GLU A 194 -5.63 -11.56 -10.78
C GLU A 194 -5.33 -12.96 -10.19
N LYS A 195 -4.12 -13.15 -9.66
CA LYS A 195 -3.61 -14.38 -9.03
C LYS A 195 -3.84 -14.37 -7.52
N PHE A 196 -5.10 -14.29 -7.12
CA PHE A 196 -5.49 -14.10 -5.72
C PHE A 196 -5.11 -15.27 -4.80
N GLU A 197 -5.12 -16.50 -5.31
CA GLU A 197 -4.72 -17.69 -4.53
C GLU A 197 -3.22 -17.69 -4.21
N ASP A 198 -2.40 -17.18 -5.13
CA ASP A 198 -0.96 -17.05 -4.92
C ASP A 198 -0.66 -15.98 -3.85
N ILE A 199 -1.50 -14.94 -3.75
CA ILE A 199 -1.44 -13.95 -2.66
C ILE A 199 -1.78 -14.62 -1.32
N ILE A 200 -2.84 -15.43 -1.25
CA ILE A 200 -3.20 -16.18 -0.03
C ILE A 200 -2.05 -17.13 0.40
N ALA A 201 -1.44 -17.82 -0.56
CA ALA A 201 -0.30 -18.68 -0.31
C ALA A 201 0.92 -17.90 0.19
N ALA A 202 1.16 -16.69 -0.34
CA ALA A 202 2.21 -15.79 0.14
C ALA A 202 1.94 -15.30 1.57
N VAL A 203 0.71 -14.88 1.88
CA VAL A 203 0.30 -14.45 3.23
C VAL A 203 0.49 -15.57 4.26
N SER A 204 0.28 -16.82 3.87
CA SER A 204 0.45 -17.98 4.76
C SER A 204 1.92 -18.24 5.15
N ARG A 205 2.88 -17.61 4.46
CA ARG A 205 4.32 -17.68 4.77
C ARG A 205 4.84 -16.52 5.62
N LEU A 206 3.98 -15.52 5.88
CA LEU A 206 4.24 -14.43 6.84
C LEU A 206 4.15 -14.95 8.28
#